data_AF-G7IT98-F1
#
_entry.id   AF-G7IT98-F1
#
_cell.length_a   1.000
_cell.length_b   1.000
_cell.length_c   1.000
_cell.angle_alpha   90.00
_cell.angle_beta   90.00
_cell.angle_gamma   90.00
#
_symmetry.space_group_name_H-M   'P 1'
#
loop_
_entity.id
_entity.type
_entity.pdbx_description
1 polymer ?
#
loop_
_entity_poly.entity_id
_entity_poly.type
_entity_poly.pdbx_seq_one_letter_code
_entity_poly.pdbx_strand_id
1 'polypeptide(L)' 'MVKILKFIHIMIIFLIFIIVTNGASNPCVSTRDCTTHTCNPPLVARCINLRCYCGYK' A
#
# COMPACT_ATOMS: atom_id res chain seq x y z
N MET A 1 -20.64 -30.44 6.76
CA MET A 1 -20.78 -28.97 6.71
C MET A 1 -19.74 -28.22 7.54
N VAL A 2 -19.43 -28.63 8.77
CA VAL A 2 -18.42 -27.98 9.66
C VAL A 2 -17.03 -27.81 9.03
N LYS A 3 -16.60 -28.77 8.18
CA LYS A 3 -15.30 -28.69 7.47
C LYS A 3 -15.23 -27.52 6.48
N ILE A 4 -16.35 -27.20 5.82
CA ILE A 4 -16.44 -26.09 4.86
C ILE A 4 -16.41 -24.75 5.60
N LEU A 5 -17.11 -24.65 6.73
CA LEU A 5 -17.05 -23.48 7.62
C LEU A 5 -15.63 -23.20 8.12
N LYS A 6 -14.88 -24.24 8.52
CA LYS A 6 -13.47 -24.08 8.93
C LYS A 6 -12.60 -23.58 7.78
N PHE A 7 -12.81 -24.08 6.56
CA PHE A 7 -12.07 -23.65 5.38
C PHE A 7 -12.32 -22.17 5.06
N ILE A 8 -13.60 -21.75 5.05
CA ILE A 8 -13.98 -20.34 4.83
C ILE A 8 -13.37 -19.44 5.90
N HIS A 9 -13.37 -19.87 7.16
CA HIS A 9 -12.80 -19.10 8.25
C HIS A 9 -11.29 -18.86 8.08
N ILE A 10 -10.54 -19.90 7.70
CA ILE A 10 -9.10 -19.78 7.41
C ILE A 10 -8.85 -18.85 6.22
N MET A 11 -9.67 -18.94 5.16
CA MET A 11 -9.56 -18.05 3.99
C MET A 11 -9.76 -16.57 4.35
N ILE A 12 -10.74 -16.27 5.21
CA ILE A 12 -11.00 -14.90 5.68
C ILE A 12 -9.82 -14.35 6.49
N ILE A 13 -9.30 -15.15 7.43
CA ILE A 13 -8.13 -14.75 8.24
C ILE A 13 -6.92 -14.48 7.34
N PHE A 14 -6.70 -15.33 6.33
CA PHE A 14 -5.61 -15.15 5.37
C PHE A 14 -5.76 -13.88 4.53
N LEU A 15 -6.98 -13.58 4.06
CA LEU A 15 -7.28 -12.33 3.36
C LEU A 15 -7.03 -11.08 4.21
N ILE A 16 -7.47 -11.10 5.48
CA ILE A 16 -7.23 -9.99 6.42
C ILE A 16 -5.72 -9.81 6.64
N PHE A 17 -4.98 -10.91 6.82
CA PHE A 17 -3.53 -10.87 6.99
C PHE A 17 -2.82 -10.23 5.78
N ILE A 18 -3.23 -10.58 4.56
CA ILE A 18 -2.72 -9.97 3.32
C ILE A 18 -3.01 -8.47 3.29
N ILE A 19 -4.23 -8.04 3.63
CA ILE A 19 -4.61 -6.63 3.61
C ILE A 19 -3.79 -5.83 4.62
N VAL A 20 -3.61 -6.34 5.83
CA VAL A 20 -2.84 -5.68 6.89
C VAL A 20 -1.35 -5.61 6.53
N THR A 21 -0.78 -6.70 6.01
CA THR A 21 0.66 -6.74 5.64
C THR A 21 0.99 -5.88 4.42
N ASN A 22 0.09 -5.80 3.43
CA ASN A 22 0.29 -5.00 2.23
C ASN A 22 -0.16 -3.53 2.38
N GLY A 23 -1.02 -3.24 3.35
CA GLY A 23 -1.48 -1.88 3.69
C GLY A 23 -0.46 -1.05 4.48
N ALA A 24 0.65 -1.64 4.91
CA ALA A 24 1.66 -0.99 5.75
C ALA A 24 2.58 0.02 5.01
N SER A 25 2.47 0.13 3.68
CA SER A 25 3.09 1.27 2.99
C SER A 25 2.26 2.50 3.31
N ASN A 26 2.74 3.37 4.21
CA ASN A 26 2.13 4.66 4.55
C ASN A 26 1.55 5.29 3.28
N PRO A 27 0.22 5.25 3.10
CA PRO A 27 -0.37 5.68 1.86
C PRO A 27 -0.17 7.18 1.74
N CYS A 28 0.49 7.64 0.68
CA CYS A 28 0.45 9.07 0.39
C CYS A 28 -0.97 9.42 -0.06
N VAL A 29 -1.50 10.53 0.42
CA VAL A 29 -2.78 11.12 0.00
C VAL A 29 -2.51 12.32 -0.91
N SER A 30 -1.41 13.02 -0.64
CA SER A 30 -0.92 14.17 -1.38
C SER A 30 0.55 14.00 -1.72
N THR A 31 0.99 14.69 -2.77
CA THR A 31 2.42 14.85 -3.07
C THR A 31 3.22 15.42 -1.89
N ARG A 32 2.57 16.19 -0.99
CA ARG A 32 3.20 16.71 0.23
C ARG A 32 3.56 15.62 1.25
N ASP A 33 2.91 14.47 1.19
CA ASP A 33 3.21 13.33 2.07
C ASP A 33 4.50 12.63 1.64
N CYS A 34 4.98 12.90 0.42
CA CYS A 34 6.23 12.40 -0.13
C CYS A 34 7.43 13.31 0.15
N THR A 35 7.33 14.22 1.12
CA THR A 35 8.38 15.19 1.47
C THR A 35 9.67 14.54 1.95
N THR A 36 9.61 13.33 2.50
CA THR A 36 10.78 12.53 2.89
C THR A 36 11.43 11.79 1.72
N HIS A 37 10.78 11.73 0.55
CA HIS A 37 11.31 11.09 -0.64
C HIS A 37 12.22 12.07 -1.41
N THR A 38 13.52 11.96 -1.21
CA THR A 38 14.52 12.65 -2.01
C THR A 38 14.56 12.05 -3.42
N CYS A 39 14.14 12.83 -4.42
CA CYS A 39 14.28 12.50 -5.83
C CYS A 39 15.54 13.17 -6.41
N ASN A 40 16.24 12.49 -7.31
CA ASN A 40 17.36 13.09 -8.02
C ASN A 40 16.85 14.20 -8.97
N PRO A 41 17.49 15.37 -9.02
CA PRO A 41 17.14 16.39 -10.01
C PRO A 41 17.22 15.83 -11.44
N PRO A 42 16.27 16.13 -12.36
CA PRO A 42 15.16 17.10 -12.29
C PRO A 42 13.81 16.50 -11.82
N LEU A 43 13.82 15.31 -11.24
CA LEU A 43 12.61 14.59 -10.86
C LEU A 43 12.00 15.20 -9.58
N VAL A 44 10.68 15.21 -9.50
CA VAL A 44 9.91 15.63 -8.34
C VAL A 44 9.14 14.44 -7.77
N ALA A 45 9.03 14.38 -6.44
CA ALA A 45 8.19 13.40 -5.79
C ALA A 45 6.72 13.62 -6.18
N ARG A 46 5.97 12.55 -6.41
CA ARG A 46 4.53 12.54 -6.71
C ARG A 46 3.86 11.41 -5.95
N CYS A 47 2.62 11.63 -5.55
CA CYS A 47 1.78 10.57 -5.03
C CYS A 47 0.97 9.93 -6.16
N ILE A 48 1.20 8.63 -6.43
CA ILE A 48 0.50 7.85 -7.46
C ILE A 48 0.07 6.53 -6.82
N ASN A 49 -1.21 6.16 -6.91
CA ASN A 49 -1.74 4.92 -6.33
C ASN A 49 -1.35 4.71 -4.85
N LEU A 50 -1.46 5.77 -4.05
CA LEU A 50 -1.11 5.78 -2.62
C LEU A 50 0.39 5.50 -2.34
N ARG A 51 1.26 5.61 -3.35
CA ARG A 51 2.71 5.45 -3.21
C ARG A 51 3.47 6.65 -3.75
N CYS A 52 4.60 6.95 -3.12
CA CYS A 52 5.49 8.00 -3.57
C CYS A 52 6.38 7.49 -4.72
N TYR A 53 6.36 8.22 -5.83
CA TYR A 53 7.20 7.97 -7.00
C TYR A 53 7.95 9.25 -7.40
N CYS A 54 9.11 9.10 -8.02
CA CYS A 54 9.83 10.21 -8.63
C CYS A 54 9.46 10.29 -10.12
N GLY A 55 9.05 11.46 -10.60
CA GLY A 55 8.72 11.69 -12.01
C GLY A 55 9.06 13.12 -12.43
N TYR A 56 9.11 13.38 -13.73
CA TYR A 56 9.31 14.74 -14.24
C TYR A 56 8.13 15.64 -13.86
N LYS A 57 8.36 16.95 -13.78
CA LYS A 57 7.30 17.95 -13.55
C LYS A 57 6.34 18.03 -14.74
#